data_AF-A0A8T7APH9-F1
#
_entry.id   AF-A0A8T7APH9-F1
#
_cell.length_a   1.000
_cell.length_b   1.000
_cell.length_c   1.000
_cell.angle_alpha   90.00
_cell.angle_beta   90.00
_cell.angle_gamma   90.00
#
_symmetry.space_group_name_H-M   'P 1'
#
loop_
_entity.id
_entity.type
_entity.pdbx_description
1 polymer ?
#
loop_
_entity_poly.entity_id
_entity_poly.type
_entity_poly.pdbx_seq_one_letter_code
_entity_poly.pdbx_strand_id
1 'polypeptide(L)'
;MRQVFTFFMLLMFSAAHAAPITLNWSGTITEVFDDIGTTSFSGTGPGDTFSGSFVYDTQPGSVINDPPDQICDSSLCEWEYTGAPYGGIVNGRSVSGSNVLIENDQDLVENPGDLDLINTIIEPDVQTDTPFDVWELSSQQDLAPNDQIEIVLTWITTDISTFSDATAFTPIAPFDATPAAGRGIAFFIFEVTDTGLYQSYGIVDSFDSTAVPVPAAVWLFGSALGMLGWATRRARPKS
;
A
#
# COMPACT_ATOMS: atom_id res chain seq x y z
N MET A 1 31.86 -5.12 -37.56
CA MET A 1 30.43 -5.53 -37.35
C MET A 1 30.19 -6.34 -36.07
N ARG A 2 31.12 -7.18 -35.58
CA ARG A 2 30.94 -7.93 -34.32
C ARG A 2 30.75 -7.06 -33.06
N GLN A 3 31.45 -5.92 -32.94
CA GLN A 3 31.37 -5.06 -31.76
C GLN A 3 30.05 -4.29 -31.58
N VAL A 4 29.35 -3.94 -32.68
CA VAL A 4 28.05 -3.22 -32.60
C VAL A 4 26.93 -4.14 -32.09
N PHE A 5 27.05 -5.45 -32.35
CA PHE A 5 26.06 -6.43 -31.92
C PHE A 5 26.17 -6.71 -30.40
N THR A 6 27.39 -6.70 -29.85
CA THR A 6 27.62 -6.87 -28.41
C THR A 6 27.09 -5.69 -27.60
N PHE A 7 27.23 -4.45 -28.11
CA PHE A 7 26.70 -3.26 -27.43
C PHE A 7 25.17 -3.22 -27.39
N PHE A 8 24.52 -3.70 -28.46
CA PHE A 8 23.05 -3.77 -28.54
C PHE A 8 22.47 -4.88 -27.65
N MET A 9 23.20 -5.99 -27.47
CA MET A 9 22.78 -7.06 -26.57
C MET A 9 22.93 -6.64 -25.10
N LEU A 10 23.92 -5.82 -24.76
CA LEU A 10 24.11 -5.28 -23.40
C LEU A 10 22.99 -4.30 -22.98
N LEU A 11 22.42 -3.54 -23.92
CA LEU A 11 21.31 -2.61 -23.65
C LEU A 11 19.96 -3.31 -23.42
N MET A 12 19.78 -4.53 -23.96
CA MET A 12 18.58 -5.35 -23.78
C MET A 12 18.55 -6.09 -22.42
N PHE A 13 19.63 -6.04 -21.64
CA PHE A 13 19.67 -6.46 -20.24
C PHE A 13 19.44 -5.29 -19.28
N SER A 14 18.80 -4.21 -19.74
CA SER A 14 18.16 -3.29 -18.80
C SER A 14 17.15 -4.12 -18.00
N ALA A 15 17.38 -4.21 -16.70
CA ALA A 15 16.61 -5.07 -15.81
C ALA A 15 15.11 -4.84 -16.04
N ALA A 16 14.36 -5.92 -16.22
CA ALA A 16 12.91 -5.84 -16.16
C ALA A 16 12.57 -5.40 -14.74
N HIS A 17 12.36 -4.11 -14.55
CA HIS A 17 11.96 -3.57 -13.26
C HIS A 17 10.54 -4.04 -12.96
N ALA A 18 10.28 -4.36 -11.69
CA ALA A 18 8.93 -4.57 -11.24
C ALA A 18 8.11 -3.29 -11.48
N ALA A 19 6.84 -3.47 -11.82
CA ALA A 19 5.95 -2.34 -11.98
C ALA A 19 5.64 -1.70 -10.63
N PRO A 20 5.37 -0.38 -10.58
CA PRO A 20 4.64 0.20 -9.48
C PRO A 20 3.32 -0.55 -9.28
N ILE A 21 2.98 -0.79 -8.01
CA ILE A 21 1.72 -1.36 -7.60
C ILE A 21 0.84 -0.21 -7.13
N THR A 22 -0.38 -0.14 -7.67
CA THR A 22 -1.40 0.82 -7.24
C THR A 22 -2.48 0.09 -6.48
N LEU A 23 -2.72 0.52 -5.24
CA LEU A 23 -3.82 0.07 -4.40
C LEU A 23 -4.87 1.18 -4.40
N ASN A 24 -6.12 0.86 -4.71
CA ASN A 24 -7.25 1.78 -4.64
C ASN A 24 -8.23 1.29 -3.58
N TRP A 25 -8.78 2.21 -2.81
CA TRP A 25 -9.67 1.89 -1.70
C TRP A 25 -10.78 2.92 -1.58
N SER A 26 -11.94 2.48 -1.08
CA SER A 26 -13.02 3.38 -0.65
C SER A 26 -13.92 2.69 0.38
N GLY A 27 -14.62 3.49 1.17
CA GLY A 27 -15.47 2.99 2.24
C GLY A 27 -16.18 4.10 3.00
N THR A 28 -16.66 3.78 4.19
CA THR A 28 -17.39 4.71 5.06
C THR A 28 -16.86 4.72 6.49
N ILE A 29 -16.77 5.92 7.09
CA ILE A 29 -16.41 6.09 8.49
C ILE A 29 -17.47 5.40 9.35
N THR A 30 -17.01 4.58 10.29
CA THR A 30 -17.88 3.81 11.19
C THR A 30 -17.94 4.47 12.56
N GLU A 31 -16.82 5.00 13.05
CA GLU A 31 -16.73 5.59 14.38
C GLU A 31 -15.70 6.73 14.43
N VAL A 32 -15.93 7.68 15.33
CA VAL A 32 -15.01 8.77 15.65
C VAL A 32 -14.69 8.67 17.14
N PHE A 33 -13.41 8.44 17.45
CA PHE A 33 -12.93 8.34 18.83
C PHE A 33 -12.70 9.71 19.46
N ASP A 34 -12.16 10.66 18.69
CA ASP A 34 -11.94 12.04 19.14
C ASP A 34 -12.16 13.03 17.98
N ASP A 35 -12.71 14.21 18.33
CA ASP A 35 -12.86 15.38 17.46
C ASP A 35 -12.88 16.65 18.33
N ILE A 36 -11.73 17.29 18.48
CA ILE A 36 -11.56 18.51 19.30
C ILE A 36 -12.02 19.79 18.56
N GLY A 37 -12.53 19.70 17.33
CA GLY A 37 -13.18 20.84 16.65
C GLY A 37 -12.25 21.74 15.82
N THR A 38 -10.94 21.51 15.86
CA THR A 38 -9.92 22.44 15.33
C THR A 38 -9.08 21.86 14.19
N THR A 39 -9.23 20.57 13.91
CA THR A 39 -8.47 19.84 12.90
C THR A 39 -9.09 19.95 11.51
N SER A 40 -8.32 19.64 10.47
CA SER A 40 -8.76 19.60 9.07
C SER A 40 -9.84 18.55 8.82
N PHE A 41 -9.97 17.51 9.64
CA PHE A 41 -11.04 16.50 9.53
C PHE A 41 -12.20 16.70 10.52
N SER A 42 -12.15 17.73 11.36
CA SER A 42 -13.23 18.03 12.29
C SER A 42 -14.60 18.16 11.60
N GLY A 43 -15.62 17.59 12.24
CA GLY A 43 -16.98 17.47 11.72
C GLY A 43 -17.21 16.28 10.78
N THR A 44 -16.17 15.49 10.49
CA THR A 44 -16.33 14.19 9.80
C THR A 44 -16.85 13.15 10.79
N GLY A 45 -17.91 12.44 10.44
CA GLY A 45 -18.61 11.51 11.33
C GLY A 45 -18.99 10.18 10.69
N PRO A 46 -19.63 9.27 11.47
CA PRO A 46 -20.11 8.00 10.96
C PRO A 46 -21.04 8.17 9.75
N GLY A 47 -20.78 7.41 8.69
CA GLY A 47 -21.48 7.45 7.41
C GLY A 47 -20.85 8.36 6.35
N ASP A 48 -19.88 9.21 6.73
CA ASP A 48 -19.09 9.96 5.74
C ASP A 48 -18.19 9.02 4.94
N THR A 49 -18.01 9.32 3.66
CA THR A 49 -17.23 8.47 2.75
C THR A 49 -15.75 8.83 2.75
N PHE A 50 -14.90 7.83 2.57
CA PHE A 50 -13.48 7.98 2.26
C PHE A 50 -13.11 7.23 0.98
N SER A 51 -12.02 7.66 0.33
CA SER A 51 -11.41 6.94 -0.80
C SER A 51 -9.97 7.37 -1.00
N GLY A 52 -9.14 6.56 -1.63
CA GLY A 52 -7.78 6.98 -1.94
C GLY A 52 -7.00 5.96 -2.74
N SER A 53 -5.71 6.24 -2.89
CA SER A 53 -4.78 5.33 -3.55
C SER A 53 -3.39 5.36 -2.93
N PHE A 54 -2.78 4.19 -2.85
CA PHE A 54 -1.36 4.03 -2.56
C PHE A 54 -0.61 3.56 -3.81
N VAL A 55 0.54 4.15 -4.10
CA VAL A 55 1.39 3.74 -5.21
C VAL A 55 2.80 3.51 -4.71
N TYR A 56 3.20 2.25 -4.52
CA TYR A 56 4.55 1.92 -4.09
C TYR A 56 5.27 1.12 -5.19
N ASP A 57 6.58 1.26 -5.24
CA ASP A 57 7.44 0.55 -6.18
C ASP A 57 8.29 -0.46 -5.41
N THR A 58 8.24 -1.72 -5.83
CA THR A 58 9.03 -2.82 -5.23
C THR A 58 10.47 -2.86 -5.74
N GLN A 59 10.90 -1.86 -6.50
CA GLN A 59 12.28 -1.76 -6.97
C GLN A 59 13.28 -1.72 -5.79
N PRO A 60 14.42 -2.44 -5.89
CA PRO A 60 15.49 -2.45 -4.86
C PRO A 60 16.21 -1.11 -4.58
N GLY A 61 15.64 0.03 -4.97
CA GLY A 61 16.18 1.37 -4.71
C GLY A 61 15.13 2.42 -4.31
N SER A 62 13.84 2.06 -4.28
CA SER A 62 12.75 2.87 -3.70
C SER A 62 12.49 2.53 -2.23
N VAL A 63 12.98 1.38 -1.78
CA VAL A 63 13.00 1.00 -0.36
C VAL A 63 14.12 1.78 0.32
N ILE A 64 13.78 2.71 1.20
CA ILE A 64 14.76 3.28 2.12
C ILE A 64 14.85 2.29 3.27
N ASN A 65 15.73 1.30 3.15
CA ASN A 65 16.12 0.54 4.33
C ASN A 65 16.87 1.50 5.27
N ASP A 66 16.30 1.81 6.42
CA ASP A 66 17.06 2.24 7.60
C ASP A 66 16.87 1.17 8.69
N PRO A 67 17.90 0.54 9.28
CA PRO A 67 19.25 0.20 8.84
C PRO A 67 19.37 -1.30 8.39
N PRO A 68 20.54 -1.76 7.89
CA PRO A 68 20.79 -3.16 7.47
C PRO A 68 20.65 -4.26 8.54
N ASP A 69 20.14 -3.95 9.73
CA ASP A 69 20.03 -4.85 10.88
C ASP A 69 18.58 -5.15 11.30
N GLN A 70 17.55 -4.56 10.66
CA GLN A 70 16.15 -4.95 10.89
C GLN A 70 15.87 -6.26 10.14
N ILE A 71 16.37 -7.34 10.72
CA ILE A 71 15.91 -8.69 10.45
C ILE A 71 14.42 -8.64 10.74
N CYS A 72 13.58 -8.95 9.74
CA CYS A 72 12.25 -9.49 9.98
C CYS A 72 12.40 -10.55 11.08
N ASP A 73 12.11 -10.17 12.33
CA ASP A 73 12.06 -11.16 13.38
C ASP A 73 10.74 -11.90 13.24
N SER A 74 10.53 -12.94 14.04
CA SER A 74 9.32 -13.75 13.90
C SER A 74 8.02 -12.99 14.20
N SER A 75 8.08 -11.73 14.64
CA SER A 75 6.94 -10.93 15.10
C SER A 75 6.70 -9.68 14.27
N LEU A 76 7.74 -9.01 13.75
CA LEU A 76 7.57 -7.72 13.06
C LEU A 76 8.46 -7.60 11.81
N CYS A 77 7.85 -7.20 10.69
CA CYS A 77 8.57 -6.75 9.49
C CYS A 77 8.11 -5.35 9.09
N GLU A 78 9.04 -4.43 8.89
CA GLU A 78 8.77 -3.07 8.43
C GLU A 78 9.42 -2.83 7.05
N TRP A 79 8.69 -2.14 6.17
CA TRP A 79 9.18 -1.69 4.88
C TRP A 79 8.78 -0.23 4.63
N GLU A 80 9.77 0.66 4.53
CA GLU A 80 9.53 2.06 4.16
C GLU A 80 9.78 2.31 2.67
N TYR A 81 8.77 2.86 2.00
CA TYR A 81 8.81 3.26 0.60
C TYR A 81 8.67 4.77 0.47
N THR A 82 9.71 5.43 -0.02
CA THR A 82 9.62 6.84 -0.41
C THR A 82 9.30 6.94 -1.90
N GLY A 83 8.37 7.82 -2.28
CA GLY A 83 7.97 7.85 -3.68
C GLY A 83 6.65 8.54 -3.97
N ALA A 84 5.99 8.05 -5.02
CA ALA A 84 4.80 8.61 -5.65
C ALA A 84 3.74 9.08 -4.64
N PRO A 85 2.91 10.08 -4.99
CA PRO A 85 1.97 10.67 -4.03
C PRO A 85 1.02 9.60 -3.49
N TYR A 86 1.02 9.48 -2.17
CA TYR A 86 0.03 8.72 -1.43
C TYR A 86 -1.03 9.70 -0.99
N GLY A 87 -2.30 9.32 -1.09
CA GLY A 87 -3.34 10.26 -0.70
C GLY A 87 -4.74 9.71 -0.81
N GLY A 88 -5.63 10.43 -0.16
CA GLY A 88 -7.03 10.09 -0.08
C GLY A 88 -7.89 11.33 -0.03
N ILE A 89 -9.18 11.08 -0.06
CA ILE A 89 -10.25 12.05 0.12
C ILE A 89 -11.12 11.50 1.24
N VAL A 90 -11.29 12.27 2.31
CA VAL A 90 -12.21 11.97 3.41
C VAL A 90 -13.21 13.11 3.48
N ASN A 91 -14.49 12.81 3.33
CA ASN A 91 -15.57 13.81 3.31
C ASN A 91 -15.27 15.01 2.37
N GLY A 92 -14.71 14.72 1.19
CA GLY A 92 -14.33 15.74 0.19
C GLY A 92 -13.04 16.51 0.47
N ARG A 93 -12.34 16.24 1.57
CA ARG A 93 -11.05 16.87 1.94
C ARG A 93 -9.91 15.95 1.54
N SER A 94 -8.91 16.49 0.83
CA SER A 94 -7.76 15.72 0.38
C SER A 94 -6.66 15.66 1.43
N VAL A 95 -6.06 14.48 1.58
CA VAL A 95 -4.82 14.23 2.34
C VAL A 95 -3.78 13.66 1.39
N SER A 96 -2.51 14.01 1.57
CA SER A 96 -1.43 13.38 0.83
C SER A 96 -0.13 13.30 1.63
N GLY A 97 0.49 12.12 1.67
CA GLY A 97 1.82 11.92 2.25
C GLY A 97 2.90 11.70 1.20
N SER A 98 4.16 11.75 1.64
CA SER A 98 5.34 11.53 0.80
C SER A 98 5.98 10.15 0.99
N ASN A 99 5.65 9.47 2.08
CA ASN A 99 6.21 8.18 2.46
C ASN A 99 5.05 7.20 2.71
N VAL A 100 5.28 5.93 2.38
CA VAL A 100 4.45 4.82 2.83
C VAL A 100 5.29 3.90 3.67
N LEU A 101 4.79 3.60 4.86
CA LEU A 101 5.32 2.58 5.72
C LEU A 101 4.38 1.38 5.65
N ILE A 102 4.96 0.21 5.48
CA ILE A 102 4.25 -1.05 5.49
C ILE A 102 4.78 -1.86 6.66
N GLU A 103 3.88 -2.28 7.53
CA GLU A 103 4.22 -3.07 8.71
C GLU A 103 3.45 -4.39 8.65
N ASN A 104 4.11 -5.47 9.04
CA ASN A 104 3.51 -6.76 9.29
C ASN A 104 3.72 -7.07 10.76
N ASP A 105 2.63 -7.13 11.51
CA ASP A 105 2.65 -7.47 12.92
C ASP A 105 1.83 -8.73 13.19
N GLN A 106 2.43 -9.63 13.98
CA GLN A 106 1.75 -10.76 14.56
C GLN A 106 1.41 -10.44 16.00
N ASP A 107 0.18 -10.00 16.22
CA ASP A 107 -0.25 -9.58 17.54
C ASP A 107 -1.39 -10.46 18.10
N LEU A 108 -1.51 -10.44 19.42
CA LEU A 108 -2.59 -11.03 20.18
C LEU A 108 -3.57 -9.91 20.57
N VAL A 109 -4.86 -10.23 20.70
CA VAL A 109 -5.80 -9.22 21.23
C VAL A 109 -5.51 -9.02 22.71
N GLU A 110 -4.65 -8.06 23.06
CA GLU A 110 -4.22 -7.83 24.44
C GLU A 110 -5.24 -7.02 25.25
N ASN A 111 -5.98 -6.10 24.61
CA ASN A 111 -6.90 -5.18 25.27
C ASN A 111 -8.36 -5.40 24.85
N PRO A 112 -9.32 -5.40 25.79
CA PRO A 112 -10.76 -5.40 25.47
C PRO A 112 -11.24 -4.31 24.51
N GLY A 113 -10.58 -3.15 24.45
CA GLY A 113 -10.93 -2.10 23.48
C GLY A 113 -10.67 -2.52 22.03
N ASP A 114 -9.55 -3.20 21.79
CA ASP A 114 -9.18 -3.68 20.46
C ASP A 114 -10.11 -4.83 20.03
N LEU A 115 -10.61 -5.61 20.99
CA LEU A 115 -11.56 -6.68 20.75
C LEU A 115 -12.88 -6.19 20.13
N ASP A 116 -13.42 -5.07 20.62
CA ASP A 116 -14.67 -4.49 20.10
C ASP A 116 -14.48 -3.97 18.66
N LEU A 117 -13.34 -3.33 18.40
CA LEU A 117 -12.95 -2.85 17.07
C LEU A 117 -12.78 -4.03 16.10
N ILE A 118 -12.03 -5.05 16.49
CA ILE A 118 -11.77 -6.24 15.67
C ILE A 118 -13.09 -6.97 15.36
N ASN A 119 -13.95 -7.18 16.35
CA ASN A 119 -15.25 -7.81 16.15
C ASN A 119 -16.18 -7.00 15.23
N THR A 120 -15.97 -5.68 15.13
CA THR A 120 -16.66 -4.82 14.18
C THR A 120 -16.10 -4.99 12.76
N ILE A 121 -14.80 -5.23 12.61
CA ILE A 121 -14.12 -5.33 11.30
C ILE A 121 -14.24 -6.74 10.67
N ILE A 122 -14.02 -7.82 11.44
CA ILE A 122 -13.85 -9.19 10.91
C ILE A 122 -14.93 -10.21 11.35
N GLU A 123 -16.01 -9.72 11.98
CA GLU A 123 -17.18 -10.47 12.53
C GLU A 123 -17.03 -10.98 13.99
N PRO A 124 -18.15 -11.22 14.71
CA PRO A 124 -18.27 -10.89 16.14
C PRO A 124 -17.86 -11.96 17.16
N ASP A 125 -17.10 -12.99 16.77
CA ASP A 125 -16.76 -14.11 17.67
C ASP A 125 -15.28 -14.19 18.05
N VAL A 126 -14.49 -13.13 17.77
CA VAL A 126 -13.11 -13.05 18.27
C VAL A 126 -13.17 -12.91 19.80
N GLN A 127 -12.34 -13.68 20.50
CA GLN A 127 -12.16 -13.62 21.95
C GLN A 127 -10.79 -13.01 22.28
N THR A 128 -10.62 -12.52 23.50
CA THR A 128 -9.28 -12.23 24.04
C THR A 128 -8.35 -13.43 23.85
N ASP A 129 -7.07 -13.19 23.58
CA ASP A 129 -6.06 -14.21 23.26
C ASP A 129 -6.28 -14.95 21.91
N THR A 130 -7.26 -14.55 21.10
CA THR A 130 -7.36 -15.06 19.72
C THR A 130 -6.21 -14.47 18.92
N PRO A 131 -5.34 -15.30 18.32
CA PRO A 131 -4.24 -14.78 17.53
C PRO A 131 -4.77 -14.26 16.19
N PHE A 132 -4.18 -13.16 15.72
CA PHE A 132 -4.50 -12.57 14.45
C PHE A 132 -3.22 -12.18 13.71
N ASP A 133 -3.37 -11.87 12.43
CA ASP A 133 -2.29 -11.44 11.55
C ASP A 133 -2.69 -10.07 11.00
N VAL A 134 -1.82 -9.07 11.13
CA VAL A 134 -2.10 -7.68 10.74
C VAL A 134 -1.07 -7.18 9.76
N TRP A 135 -1.56 -6.65 8.65
CA TRP A 135 -0.76 -5.80 7.79
C TRP A 135 -1.25 -4.38 7.89
N GLU A 136 -0.33 -3.46 8.04
CA GLU A 136 -0.60 -2.03 8.06
C GLU A 136 0.11 -1.36 6.91
N LEU A 137 -0.58 -0.42 6.30
CA LEU A 137 -0.01 0.49 5.32
C LEU A 137 -0.38 1.89 5.73
N SER A 138 0.60 2.64 6.22
CA SER A 138 0.42 4.00 6.69
C SER A 138 1.11 5.01 5.77
N SER A 139 0.60 6.24 5.78
CA SER A 139 1.22 7.38 5.13
C SER A 139 1.00 8.62 5.97
N GLN A 140 2.09 9.34 6.22
CA GLN A 140 2.09 10.55 7.02
C GLN A 140 2.28 11.80 6.16
N GLN A 141 1.59 12.87 6.56
CA GLN A 141 1.72 14.22 6.04
C GLN A 141 2.04 15.17 7.20
N ASP A 142 3.24 15.76 7.17
CA ASP A 142 3.58 16.86 8.07
C ASP A 142 2.90 18.16 7.60
N LEU A 143 2.12 18.78 8.48
CA LEU A 143 1.47 20.07 8.22
C LEU A 143 2.32 21.25 8.76
N ALA A 144 2.90 21.07 9.93
CA ALA A 144 3.71 22.03 10.66
C ALA A 144 4.59 21.27 11.70
N PRO A 145 5.52 21.93 12.41
CA PRO A 145 6.19 21.29 13.54
C PRO A 145 5.16 20.80 14.56
N ASN A 146 5.12 19.48 14.82
CA ASN A 146 4.15 18.77 15.68
C ASN A 146 2.73 18.59 15.12
N ASP A 147 2.43 19.09 13.92
CA ASP A 147 1.13 18.86 13.27
C ASP A 147 1.29 17.80 12.19
N GLN A 148 0.53 16.72 12.29
CA GLN A 148 0.59 15.59 11.36
C GLN A 148 -0.81 15.06 11.02
N ILE A 149 -0.99 14.63 9.78
CA ILE A 149 -2.07 13.74 9.38
C ILE A 149 -1.46 12.39 9.04
N GLU A 150 -2.05 11.33 9.54
CA GLU A 150 -1.71 9.95 9.20
C GLU A 150 -2.97 9.23 8.72
N ILE A 151 -2.83 8.53 7.61
CA ILE A 151 -3.83 7.58 7.13
C ILE A 151 -3.24 6.19 7.21
N VAL A 152 -4.03 5.23 7.70
CA VAL A 152 -3.61 3.83 7.83
C VAL A 152 -4.66 2.94 7.20
N LEU A 153 -4.23 1.99 6.37
CA LEU A 153 -5.02 0.84 5.98
C LEU A 153 -4.52 -0.37 6.74
N THR A 154 -5.43 -1.07 7.41
CA THR A 154 -5.11 -2.23 8.22
C THR A 154 -5.87 -3.43 7.66
N TRP A 155 -5.15 -4.44 7.18
CA TRP A 155 -5.68 -5.76 6.85
C TRP A 155 -5.61 -6.62 8.09
N ILE A 156 -6.73 -7.18 8.51
CA ILE A 156 -6.81 -8.03 9.68
C ILE A 156 -7.34 -9.40 9.26
N THR A 157 -6.73 -10.46 9.75
CA THR A 157 -7.21 -11.83 9.56
C THR A 157 -6.98 -12.69 10.80
N THR A 158 -7.93 -13.58 11.11
CA THR A 158 -7.73 -14.64 12.13
C THR A 158 -6.89 -15.81 11.61
N ASP A 159 -6.64 -15.87 10.29
CA ASP A 159 -5.74 -16.86 9.71
C ASP A 159 -4.29 -16.39 9.79
N ILE A 160 -3.63 -16.78 10.88
CA ILE A 160 -2.22 -16.48 11.18
C ILE A 160 -1.20 -17.08 10.21
N SER A 161 -1.63 -17.82 9.18
CA SER A 161 -0.73 -18.29 8.13
C SER A 161 -0.71 -17.37 6.90
N THR A 162 -1.55 -16.35 6.89
CA THR A 162 -1.76 -15.47 5.73
C THR A 162 -0.53 -14.60 5.48
N PHE A 163 0.06 -14.05 6.53
CA PHE A 163 1.18 -13.12 6.47
C PHE A 163 2.44 -13.58 7.22
N SER A 164 2.33 -14.55 8.15
CA SER A 164 3.46 -15.05 8.95
C SER A 164 4.71 -15.49 8.16
N ASP A 165 4.51 -16.01 6.95
CA ASP A 165 5.58 -16.50 6.09
C ASP A 165 5.99 -15.49 5.00
N ALA A 166 5.37 -14.30 4.99
CA ALA A 166 5.57 -13.30 3.96
C ALA A 166 6.90 -12.56 4.16
N THR A 167 7.91 -12.92 3.36
CA THR A 167 9.21 -12.23 3.35
C THR A 167 9.20 -10.90 2.58
N ALA A 168 8.06 -10.51 2.04
CA ALA A 168 7.87 -9.27 1.28
C ALA A 168 6.39 -8.90 1.25
N PHE A 169 6.11 -7.59 1.20
CA PHE A 169 4.77 -7.11 0.94
C PHE A 169 4.26 -7.61 -0.41
N THR A 170 3.37 -8.59 -0.39
CA THR A 170 2.59 -9.02 -1.54
C THR A 170 1.16 -8.65 -1.22
N PRO A 171 0.61 -7.57 -1.82
CA PRO A 171 -0.78 -7.24 -1.61
C PRO A 171 -1.55 -8.46 -2.07
N ILE A 172 -2.15 -9.17 -1.12
CA ILE A 172 -2.86 -10.40 -1.41
C ILE A 172 -4.02 -9.94 -2.28
N ALA A 173 -3.93 -10.23 -3.57
CA ALA A 173 -4.95 -9.89 -4.52
C ALA A 173 -5.64 -11.20 -4.97
N PRO A 174 -6.98 -11.26 -4.93
CA PRO A 174 -7.88 -10.28 -4.34
C PRO A 174 -8.06 -10.53 -2.83
N PHE A 175 -7.66 -9.58 -1.98
CA PHE A 175 -8.26 -9.43 -0.67
C PHE A 175 -9.66 -8.92 -0.96
N ASP A 176 -10.65 -9.78 -0.78
CA ASP A 176 -12.04 -9.37 -0.94
C ASP A 176 -12.31 -8.30 0.12
N ALA A 177 -12.56 -7.06 -0.31
CA ALA A 177 -12.85 -5.96 0.60
C ALA A 177 -14.15 -6.21 1.38
N THR A 178 -15.01 -7.11 0.90
CA THR A 178 -16.18 -7.49 1.69
C THR A 178 -15.72 -8.21 2.96
N PRO A 179 -16.09 -7.69 4.15
CA PRO A 179 -15.90 -8.42 5.40
C PRO A 179 -16.45 -9.83 5.22
N ALA A 180 -15.61 -10.81 5.47
CA ALA A 180 -15.98 -12.20 5.48
C ALA A 180 -15.46 -12.78 6.78
N ALA A 181 -16.23 -13.67 7.43
CA ALA A 181 -15.86 -14.32 8.67
C ALA A 181 -14.35 -14.57 8.82
N GLY A 182 -13.71 -13.78 9.69
CA GLY A 182 -12.28 -13.89 10.01
C GLY A 182 -11.33 -13.04 9.15
N ARG A 183 -11.80 -12.13 8.29
CA ARG A 183 -10.97 -11.17 7.55
C ARG A 183 -11.68 -9.84 7.25
N GLY A 184 -10.92 -8.75 7.18
CA GLY A 184 -11.43 -7.43 6.84
C GLY A 184 -10.32 -6.41 6.60
N ILE A 185 -10.72 -5.24 6.09
CA ILE A 185 -9.81 -4.10 5.91
C ILE A 185 -10.44 -2.89 6.59
N ALA A 186 -9.70 -2.26 7.48
CA ALA A 186 -10.07 -1.02 8.13
C ALA A 186 -9.24 0.15 7.57
N PHE A 187 -9.85 1.33 7.57
CA PHE A 187 -9.21 2.60 7.30
C PHE A 187 -9.21 3.41 8.58
N PHE A 188 -8.05 3.89 9.00
CA PHE A 188 -7.89 4.81 10.11
C PHE A 188 -7.38 6.15 9.60
N ILE A 189 -7.82 7.21 10.28
CA ILE A 189 -7.27 8.54 10.09
C ILE A 189 -7.01 9.18 11.44
N PHE A 190 -5.79 9.72 11.56
CA PHE A 190 -5.31 10.43 12.72
C PHE A 190 -4.87 11.81 12.26
N GLU A 191 -5.39 12.86 12.89
CA GLU A 191 -4.86 14.20 12.71
C GLU A 191 -4.56 14.79 14.07
N VAL A 192 -3.28 15.10 14.29
CA VAL A 192 -2.79 15.78 15.48
C VAL A 192 -2.35 17.17 15.06
N THR A 193 -2.80 18.16 15.81
CA THR A 193 -2.34 19.55 15.69
C THR A 193 -2.00 20.08 17.07
N ASP A 194 -1.27 21.20 17.15
CA ASP A 194 -1.01 21.94 18.39
C ASP A 194 -2.28 22.24 19.22
N THR A 195 -3.45 22.26 18.58
CA THR A 195 -4.71 22.70 19.19
C THR A 195 -5.84 21.68 19.11
N GLY A 196 -5.58 20.47 18.60
CA GLY A 196 -6.65 19.54 18.26
C GLY A 196 -6.18 18.13 17.95
N LEU A 197 -7.08 17.20 18.18
CA LEU A 197 -6.98 15.80 17.80
C LEU A 197 -8.25 15.42 17.03
N TYR A 198 -8.07 14.65 15.96
CA TYR A 198 -9.13 13.91 15.32
C TYR A 198 -8.68 12.48 15.09
N GLN A 199 -9.51 11.52 15.48
CA GLN A 199 -9.23 10.11 15.31
C GLN A 199 -10.52 9.38 14.94
N SER A 200 -10.50 8.66 13.83
CA SER A 200 -11.64 7.85 13.40
C SER A 200 -11.19 6.59 12.66
N TYR A 201 -12.11 5.64 12.55
CA TYR A 201 -11.94 4.51 11.64
C TYR A 201 -13.20 4.27 10.81
N GLY A 202 -13.02 3.56 9.71
CA GLY A 202 -14.10 3.08 8.88
C GLY A 202 -13.78 1.77 8.19
N ILE A 203 -14.82 1.16 7.63
CA ILE A 203 -14.73 -0.12 6.93
C ILE A 203 -14.51 0.15 5.45
N VAL A 204 -13.55 -0.54 4.84
CA VAL A 204 -13.29 -0.46 3.40
C VAL A 204 -14.33 -1.30 2.66
N ASP A 205 -15.18 -0.65 1.88
CA ASP A 205 -16.23 -1.30 1.09
C ASP A 205 -15.68 -1.83 -0.25
N SER A 206 -14.63 -1.19 -0.78
CA SER A 206 -14.01 -1.57 -2.05
C SER A 206 -12.49 -1.48 -1.96
N PHE A 207 -11.81 -2.52 -2.44
CA PHE A 207 -10.36 -2.56 -2.56
C PHE A 207 -9.99 -3.14 -3.93
N ASP A 208 -9.04 -2.51 -4.60
CA ASP A 208 -8.48 -2.99 -5.87
C ASP A 208 -6.96 -2.85 -5.86
N SER A 209 -6.26 -3.84 -6.38
CA SER A 209 -4.81 -3.85 -6.49
C SER A 209 -4.43 -4.10 -7.94
N THR A 210 -3.82 -3.10 -8.56
CA THR A 210 -3.34 -3.17 -9.94
C THR A 210 -1.83 -3.04 -9.97
N ALA A 211 -1.14 -4.13 -10.30
CA ALA A 211 0.25 -4.07 -10.75
C ALA A 211 0.24 -3.77 -12.25
N VAL A 212 0.79 -2.62 -12.68
CA VAL A 212 0.77 -2.23 -14.11
C VAL A 212 1.81 -3.05 -14.87
N PRO A 213 1.47 -4.08 -15.65
CA PRO A 213 2.50 -4.96 -16.19
C PRO A 213 3.41 -4.19 -17.16
N VAL A 214 4.68 -3.99 -16.78
CA VAL A 214 5.78 -3.57 -17.67
C VAL A 214 5.95 -4.43 -18.96
N PRO A 215 5.51 -5.72 -19.05
CA PRO A 215 5.86 -6.59 -20.16
C PRO A 215 5.41 -6.17 -21.56
N ALA A 216 4.25 -5.52 -21.73
CA ALA A 216 3.71 -5.31 -23.07
C ALA A 216 4.44 -4.20 -23.84
N ALA A 217 4.70 -3.07 -23.19
CA ALA A 217 5.36 -1.94 -23.85
C ALA A 217 6.78 -2.30 -24.28
N VAL A 218 7.55 -2.99 -23.43
CA VAL A 218 8.92 -3.43 -23.75
C VAL A 218 8.91 -4.48 -24.86
N TRP A 219 7.99 -5.45 -24.84
CA TRP A 219 7.84 -6.43 -25.92
C TRP A 219 7.44 -5.78 -27.24
N LEU A 220 6.49 -4.85 -27.23
CA LEU A 220 6.05 -4.13 -28.42
C LEU A 220 7.17 -3.25 -28.98
N PHE A 221 7.92 -2.57 -28.10
CA PHE A 221 9.06 -1.74 -28.50
C PHE A 221 10.20 -2.59 -29.06
N GLY A 222 10.53 -3.70 -28.40
CA GLY A 222 11.51 -4.68 -28.88
C GLY A 222 11.10 -5.31 -30.22
N SER A 223 9.82 -5.65 -30.38
CA SER A 223 9.27 -6.20 -31.62
C SER A 223 9.31 -5.18 -32.76
N ALA A 224 8.94 -3.92 -32.50
CA ALA A 224 8.99 -2.84 -33.47
C ALA A 224 10.43 -2.54 -33.94
N LEU A 225 11.38 -2.47 -33.00
CA LEU A 225 12.82 -2.33 -33.33
C LEU A 225 13.34 -3.52 -34.13
N GLY A 226 12.91 -4.75 -33.79
CA GLY A 226 13.24 -5.95 -34.54
C GLY A 226 12.74 -5.90 -35.99
N MET A 227 11.50 -5.44 -36.20
CA MET A 227 10.94 -5.24 -37.55
C MET A 227 11.67 -4.13 -38.33
N LEU A 228 12.01 -3.01 -37.68
CA LEU A 228 12.75 -1.92 -38.31
C LEU A 228 14.17 -2.36 -38.75
N GLY A 229 14.85 -3.14 -37.90
CA GLY A 229 16.15 -3.74 -38.19
C GLY A 229 16.09 -4.75 -39.35
N TRP A 230 14.98 -5.47 -39.49
CA TRP A 230 14.78 -6.40 -40.61
C TRP A 230 14.49 -5.66 -41.93
N ALA A 231 13.66 -4.62 -41.89
CA ALA A 231 13.34 -3.80 -43.06
C ALA A 231 14.59 -3.14 -43.66
N THR A 232 15.47 -2.60 -42.81
CA THR A 232 16.72 -1.96 -43.25
C THR A 232 17.74 -2.94 -43.84
N ARG A 233 17.73 -4.23 -43.43
CA ARG A 233 18.59 -5.25 -44.06
C ARG A 233 18.17 -5.56 -45.50
N ARG A 234 16.88 -5.55 -45.81
CA ARG A 234 16.37 -5.84 -47.16
C ARG A 234 16.62 -4.69 -48.15
N ALA A 235 16.77 -3.47 -47.67
CA ALA A 235 16.94 -2.29 -48.51
C ALA A 235 18.36 -2.12 -49.09
N ARG A 236 19.34 -2.95 -48.70
CA ARG A 236 20.72 -2.84 -49.24
C ARG A 236 20.83 -3.49 -50.63
N PRO A 237 21.16 -2.74 -51.69
CA PRO A 237 21.37 -3.30 -53.02
C PRO A 237 22.58 -4.24 -53.02
N LYS A 238 22.48 -5.35 -53.78
CA LYS A 238 23.61 -6.26 -54.01
C LYS A 238 24.62 -5.53 -54.91
N SER A 239 25.70 -5.04 -54.31
CA SER A 239 26.90 -4.57 -55.03
C SER A 239 27.73 -5.74 -55.50
#